data_AF-A0A7C4M544-F1
#
_entry.id   AF-A0A7C4M544-F1
#
_cell.length_a   1.000
_cell.length_b   1.000
_cell.length_c   1.000
_cell.angle_alpha   90.00
_cell.angle_beta   90.00
_cell.angle_gamma   90.00
#
_symmetry.space_group_name_H-M   'P 1'
#
loop_
_entity.id
_entity.type
_entity.pdbx_description
1 polymer ?
#
loop_
_entity_poly.entity_id
_entity_poly.type
_entity_poly.pdbx_seq_one_letter_code
_entity_poly.pdbx_strand_id
1 'polypeptide(L)'
;MQGWLLDIHPLSRDEVAVWIKRRNGRIEVEKIKWMPRIYVGGPFDKLVQLSKILSSRYELEFTEKDIHIGGSLETVLEVKV
;
A
#
# COMPACT_ATOMS: atom_id res chain seq x y z
N MET A 1 0.61 7.69 -19.61
CA MET A 1 -0.74 7.09 -19.53
C MET A 1 -1.79 8.19 -19.48
N GLN A 2 -2.33 8.62 -20.62
CA GLN A 2 -3.43 9.60 -20.64
C GLN A 2 -4.72 8.90 -21.08
N GLY A 3 -5.75 9.01 -20.26
CA GLY A 3 -7.04 8.36 -20.46
C GLY A 3 -7.92 8.53 -19.23
N TRP A 4 -9.07 7.87 -19.23
CA TRP A 4 -9.99 7.85 -18.11
C TRP A 4 -9.94 6.50 -17.42
N LEU A 5 -9.76 6.53 -16.11
CA LEU A 5 -9.92 5.36 -15.26
C LEU A 5 -11.39 4.91 -15.34
N LEU A 6 -11.61 3.65 -15.71
CA LEU A 6 -12.94 3.06 -15.79
C LEU A 6 -13.25 2.26 -14.52
N ASP A 7 -12.33 1.39 -14.13
CA ASP A 7 -12.51 0.48 -13.02
C ASP A 7 -11.17 -0.01 -12.46
N ILE A 8 -11.16 -0.41 -11.20
CA ILE A 8 -10.04 -1.01 -10.49
C ILE A 8 -10.57 -2.22 -9.72
N HIS A 9 -10.03 -3.41 -9.99
CA HIS A 9 -10.38 -4.60 -9.23
C HIS A 9 -9.15 -5.43 -8.85
N PRO A 10 -9.14 -6.05 -7.66
CA PRO A 10 -8.11 -7.03 -7.30
C PRO A 10 -8.13 -8.20 -8.29
N LEU A 11 -6.98 -8.54 -8.83
CA LEU A 11 -6.83 -9.69 -9.75
C LEU A 11 -6.26 -10.91 -9.03
N SER A 12 -5.32 -10.68 -8.10
CA SER A 12 -4.68 -11.70 -7.28
C SER A 12 -4.26 -11.10 -5.94
N ARG A 13 -3.50 -11.84 -5.13
CA ARG A 13 -2.99 -11.34 -3.84
C ARG A 13 -2.12 -10.09 -3.99
N ASP A 14 -1.31 -10.04 -5.04
CA ASP A 14 -0.29 -9.00 -5.26
C ASP A 14 -0.49 -8.21 -6.56
N GLU A 15 -1.68 -8.30 -7.18
CA GLU A 15 -1.99 -7.61 -8.43
C GLU A 15 -3.37 -7.00 -8.45
N VAL A 16 -3.45 -5.82 -9.06
CA VAL A 16 -4.67 -5.10 -9.34
C VAL A 16 -4.76 -4.87 -10.84
N ALA A 17 -5.94 -5.10 -11.40
CA ALA A 17 -6.24 -4.78 -12.78
C ALA A 17 -6.88 -3.39 -12.85
N VAL A 18 -6.30 -2.53 -13.68
CA VAL A 18 -6.74 -1.16 -13.90
C VAL A 18 -7.22 -1.03 -15.34
N TRP A 19 -8.52 -0.76 -15.51
CA TRP A 19 -9.11 -0.54 -16.83
C TRP A 19 -9.06 0.93 -17.19
N ILE A 20 -8.52 1.24 -18.37
CA ILE A 20 -8.34 2.60 -18.85
C ILE A 20 -8.95 2.74 -20.24
N LYS A 21 -9.83 3.73 -20.43
CA LYS A 21 -10.22 4.21 -21.76
C LYS A 21 -9.20 5.22 -22.25
N ARG A 22 -8.47 4.87 -23.31
CA ARG A 22 -7.52 5.77 -23.97
C ARG A 22 -8.26 6.88 -24.73
N ARG A 23 -7.56 7.98 -25.02
CA ARG A 23 -8.12 9.12 -25.79
C ARG A 23 -8.62 8.72 -27.19
N ASN A 24 -8.02 7.71 -27.80
CA ASN A 24 -8.44 7.15 -29.08
C ASN A 24 -9.66 6.19 -28.98
N GLY A 25 -10.27 6.07 -27.80
CA GLY A 25 -11.45 5.24 -27.56
C GLY A 25 -11.16 3.77 -27.24
N ARG A 26 -9.92 3.29 -27.37
CA ARG A 26 -9.54 1.92 -27.01
C ARG A 26 -9.64 1.71 -25.49
N ILE A 27 -10.09 0.53 -25.10
CA ILE A 27 -10.10 0.07 -23.71
C ILE A 27 -8.94 -0.90 -23.53
N GLU A 28 -8.12 -0.65 -22.52
CA GLU A 28 -6.97 -1.49 -22.17
C GLU A 28 -7.04 -1.83 -20.67
N VAL A 29 -6.53 -3.02 -20.31
CA VAL A 29 -6.32 -3.43 -18.93
C VAL A 29 -4.82 -3.50 -18.65
N GLU A 30 -4.39 -2.81 -17.60
CA GLU A 30 -3.03 -2.89 -17.10
C GLU A 30 -3.03 -3.68 -15.78
N LYS A 31 -2.11 -4.65 -15.66
CA LYS A 31 -1.90 -5.40 -14.43
C LYS A 31 -0.77 -4.75 -13.66
N ILE A 32 -1.10 -4.22 -12.49
CA ILE A 32 -0.16 -3.51 -11.64
C ILE A 32 0.14 -4.38 -10.42
N LYS A 33 1.43 -4.65 -10.19
CA LYS A 33 1.87 -5.26 -8.95
C LYS A 33 1.57 -4.33 -7.78
N TRP A 34 0.81 -4.80 -6.82
CA TRP A 34 0.39 -4.05 -5.65
C TRP A 34 0.28 -4.97 -4.46
N MET A 35 0.97 -4.62 -3.37
CA MET A 35 0.90 -5.33 -2.10
C MET A 35 0.16 -4.47 -1.07
N PRO A 36 -0.87 -4.99 -0.40
CA PRO A 36 -1.48 -4.31 0.74
C PRO A 36 -0.43 -4.00 1.82
N ARG A 37 -0.53 -2.81 2.41
CA ARG A 37 0.33 -2.37 3.51
C ARG A 37 -0.52 -1.92 4.68
N ILE A 38 -0.14 -2.34 5.88
CA ILE A 38 -0.73 -1.86 7.14
C ILE A 38 0.33 -1.03 7.85
N TYR A 39 -0.06 0.15 8.34
CA TYR A 39 0.81 1.04 9.09
C TYR A 39 0.37 1.08 10.54
N VAL A 40 1.28 0.77 11.45
CA VAL A 40 1.01 0.76 12.89
C VAL A 40 1.75 1.92 13.55
N GLY A 41 1.00 2.89 14.08
CA GLY A 41 1.53 4.00 14.88
C GLY A 41 1.53 3.69 16.38
N GLY A 42 2.39 4.36 17.13
CA GLY A 42 2.48 4.25 18.58
C GLY A 42 3.89 4.48 19.13
N PRO A 43 4.09 4.30 20.45
CA PRO A 43 5.41 4.44 21.07
C PRO A 43 6.46 3.55 20.43
N PHE A 44 7.64 4.10 20.12
CA PHE A 44 8.68 3.41 19.35
C PHE A 44 9.13 2.09 20.01
N ASP A 45 9.25 2.05 21.34
CA ASP A 45 9.60 0.84 22.09
C ASP A 45 8.59 -0.29 21.87
N LYS A 46 7.30 0.04 21.75
CA LYS A 46 6.23 -0.92 21.44
C LYS A 46 6.28 -1.37 19.99
N LEU A 47 6.59 -0.49 19.06
CA LEU A 47 6.76 -0.86 17.66
C LEU A 47 7.96 -1.81 17.46
N VAL A 48 9.06 -1.60 18.19
CA VAL A 48 10.21 -2.52 18.21
C VAL A 48 9.85 -3.88 18.81
N GLN A 49 9.01 -3.93 19.85
CA GLN A 49 8.51 -5.19 20.40
C GLN A 49 7.63 -5.92 19.39
N LEU A 50 6.72 -5.20 18.73
CA LEU A 50 5.84 -5.75 17.72
C LEU A 50 6.61 -6.29 16.51
N SER A 51 7.64 -5.58 16.05
CA SER A 51 8.43 -6.02 14.90
C SER A 51 9.13 -7.36 15.14
N LYS A 52 9.63 -7.59 16.37
CA LYS A 52 10.22 -8.89 16.76
C LYS A 52 9.21 -10.03 16.73
N ILE A 53 7.94 -9.77 17.04
CA ILE A 53 6.89 -10.78 17.01
C ILE A 53 6.50 -11.11 15.56
N LEU A 54 6.37 -10.08 14.72
CA LEU A 54 5.85 -10.22 13.36
C LEU A 54 6.90 -10.61 12.31
N SER A 55 8.20 -10.39 12.58
CA SER A 55 9.29 -10.60 11.59
C SER A 55 9.42 -12.03 11.09
N SER A 56 8.87 -13.01 11.83
CA SER A 56 8.84 -14.41 11.41
C SER A 56 7.86 -14.69 10.27
N ARG A 57 6.90 -13.80 10.00
CA ARG A 57 5.79 -14.02 9.07
C ARG A 57 5.62 -12.94 8.01
N TYR A 58 6.08 -11.73 8.30
CA TYR A 58 5.85 -10.56 7.46
C TYR A 58 7.16 -9.82 7.19
N GLU A 59 7.22 -9.17 6.03
CA GLU A 59 8.24 -8.16 5.76
C GLU A 59 7.83 -6.86 6.45
N LEU A 60 8.77 -6.27 7.20
CA LEU A 60 8.53 -5.14 8.07
C LEU A 60 9.53 -4.02 7.78
N GLU A 61 9.06 -2.78 7.86
CA GLU A 61 9.89 -1.60 7.65
C GLU A 61 9.47 -0.49 8.61
N PHE A 62 10.43 0.24 9.19
CA PHE A 62 10.13 1.46 9.91
C PHE A 62 10.16 2.63 8.91
N THR A 63 9.07 3.38 8.82
CA THR A 63 8.92 4.49 7.87
C THR A 63 8.21 5.67 8.53
N GLU A 64 8.21 6.82 7.86
CA GLU A 64 7.51 8.02 8.32
C GLU A 64 6.18 8.17 7.59
N LYS A 65 5.07 8.33 8.34
CA LYS A 65 3.73 8.55 7.79
C LYS A 65 2.98 9.63 8.57
N ASP A 66 2.12 10.34 7.86
CA ASP A 66 1.06 11.12 8.50
C ASP A 66 -0.06 10.15 8.91
N ILE A 67 -0.26 9.98 10.22
CA ILE A 67 -1.31 9.13 10.79
C ILE A 67 -2.52 9.94 11.30
N HIS A 68 -2.43 11.28 11.29
CA HIS A 68 -3.46 12.20 11.75
C HIS A 68 -3.65 13.28 10.69
N ILE A 69 -4.78 13.32 9.96
CA ILE A 69 -4.99 14.25 8.83
C ILE A 69 -4.42 15.66 9.10
N GLY A 70 -3.31 16.02 8.43
CA GLY A 70 -2.65 17.32 8.56
C GLY A 70 -1.64 17.43 9.71
N GLY A 71 -1.24 16.30 10.29
CA GLY A 71 -0.31 16.20 11.42
C GLY A 71 1.15 16.16 10.98
N SER A 72 2.04 16.07 11.97
CA SER A 72 3.46 15.79 11.72
C SER A 72 3.64 14.34 11.29
N LEU A 73 4.69 14.09 10.48
CA LEU A 73 5.10 12.73 10.19
C LEU A 73 5.55 12.04 11.49
N GLU A 74 5.06 10.81 11.69
CA GLU A 74 5.43 9.96 12.82
C GLU A 74 6.09 8.68 12.31
N THR A 75 7.04 8.15 13.09
CA THR A 75 7.61 6.83 12.80
C THR A 75 6.56 5.75 13.03
N VAL A 76 6.29 4.95 12.01
CA VAL A 76 5.35 3.83 12.03
C VAL A 76 6.05 2.53 11.64
N LEU A 77 5.46 1.41 12.04
CA LEU A 77 5.82 0.09 11.52
C LEU A 77 4.94 -0.22 10.30
N GLU A 78 5.52 -0.25 9.10
CA GLU A 78 4.91 -0.75 7.88
C GLU A 78 4.99 -2.29 7.85
N VAL A 79 3.84 -2.94 7.68
CA VAL A 79 3.69 -4.39 7.56
C VAL A 79 3.23 -4.69 6.13
N LYS A 80 4.04 -5.43 5.38
CA LYS A 80 3.72 -5.87 4.01
C LYS A 80 3.03 -7.25 4.09
N VAL A 81 1.77 -7.32 3.63
CA VAL A 81 0.85 -8.46 3.86
C VAL A 81 0.76 -9.41 2.68
#